data_AF-A0A1X1HUT2-F1
#
_entry.id   AF-A0A1X1HUT2-F1
#
_cell.length_a   1.000
_cell.length_b   1.000
_cell.length_c   1.000
_cell.angle_alpha   90.00
_cell.angle_beta   90.00
_cell.angle_gamma   90.00
#
_symmetry.space_group_name_H-M   'P 1'
#
loop_
_entity.id
_entity.type
_entity.pdbx_description
1 polymer ?
#
loop_
_entity_poly.entity_id
_entity_poly.type
_entity_poly.pdbx_seq_one_letter_code
_entity_poly.pdbx_strand_id
1 'polypeptide(L)'
;MKKLLTLSLALLSVTTLAACSGHKVEQTVPEEKVEQKQAKFDEKLFKEAGLLPFKNEKQLELGELDSKSRATGAHIQLKDSDEPTEKREPKISYNPVGWHNYNFYYGDGSKKAWLMNRGHLIGYQFSGLNDEKKNLVPMTNWLNAGTYYGTDNTNQESMLYYENRLDSWLANHPNYYLDYKVTPIYQKDELIPRQIELQYVGIDENGKLLEIKLGGSKEKVNQYSVTHVILDNVSANAEINYLDGTAKNTVENEEEKAKKEAEEKAKKEEEEKARQATQEKEESQESNSQSTNSGGYFRDKNGRWHRPNGKFASKKEIREAGLQW
;
A
#
# COMPACT_ATOMS: atom_id res chain seq x y z
N MET A 1 -50.33 -18.95 -40.39
CA MET A 1 -50.59 -20.16 -41.20
C MET A 1 -50.48 -21.37 -40.30
N LYS A 2 -51.45 -22.28 -40.38
CA LYS A 2 -51.66 -23.44 -39.50
C LYS A 2 -50.72 -24.61 -39.87
N LYS A 3 -50.27 -25.33 -38.84
CA LYS A 3 -50.00 -26.78 -38.70
C LYS A 3 -49.29 -27.53 -39.85
N LEU A 4 -48.26 -28.31 -39.49
CA LEU A 4 -48.31 -29.76 -39.66
C LEU A 4 -47.26 -30.48 -38.78
N LEU A 5 -47.77 -31.53 -38.14
CA LEU A 5 -47.09 -32.50 -37.28
C LEU A 5 -46.48 -33.62 -38.13
N THR A 6 -45.52 -34.34 -37.53
CA THR A 6 -45.19 -35.78 -37.72
C THR A 6 -44.44 -36.15 -39.02
N LEU A 7 -43.56 -37.15 -39.08
CA LEU A 7 -43.60 -38.48 -38.45
C LEU A 7 -42.17 -39.10 -38.49
N SER A 8 -41.77 -39.80 -37.43
CA SER A 8 -40.58 -40.68 -37.43
C SER A 8 -40.87 -41.95 -38.23
N LEU A 9 -39.90 -42.45 -38.99
CA LEU A 9 -39.94 -43.80 -39.55
C LEU A 9 -38.58 -44.48 -39.34
N ALA A 10 -38.60 -45.53 -38.52
CA ALA A 10 -37.49 -46.43 -38.32
C ALA A 10 -37.37 -47.38 -39.53
N LEU A 11 -36.15 -47.62 -40.00
CA LEU A 11 -35.83 -48.76 -40.86
C LEU A 11 -34.91 -49.72 -40.11
N LEU A 12 -35.49 -50.85 -39.69
CA LEU A 12 -34.76 -52.07 -39.41
C LEU A 12 -34.14 -52.58 -40.72
N SER A 13 -32.83 -52.81 -40.72
CA SER A 13 -32.19 -53.65 -41.73
C SER A 13 -31.49 -54.80 -41.01
N VAL A 14 -31.99 -56.01 -41.30
CA VAL A 14 -31.40 -57.28 -40.90
C VAL A 14 -30.38 -57.64 -41.96
N THR A 15 -29.11 -57.75 -41.59
CA THR A 15 -28.07 -58.37 -42.42
C THR A 15 -27.47 -59.55 -41.66
N THR A 16 -27.80 -60.75 -42.12
CA THR A 16 -27.06 -61.97 -41.80
C THR A 16 -25.80 -62.02 -42.66
N LEU A 17 -24.62 -62.12 -42.06
CA LEU A 17 -23.42 -62.59 -42.74
C LEU A 17 -22.59 -63.54 -41.87
N ALA A 18 -22.14 -64.58 -42.56
CA ALA A 18 -21.51 -65.80 -42.10
C ALA A 18 -20.24 -65.59 -41.26
N ALA A 19 -20.01 -66.59 -40.39
CA ALA A 19 -18.78 -66.82 -39.68
C ALA A 19 -17.60 -67.01 -40.65
N CYS A 20 -16.54 -66.21 -40.45
CA CYS A 20 -15.18 -66.57 -40.81
C CYS A 20 -14.30 -66.40 -39.57
N SER A 21 -13.71 -67.53 -39.19
CA SER A 21 -12.76 -67.70 -38.10
C SER A 21 -11.55 -66.78 -38.24
N GLY A 22 -11.21 -66.10 -37.16
CA GLY A 22 -9.99 -65.32 -36.99
C GLY A 22 -9.85 -64.91 -35.54
N HIS A 23 -9.40 -65.83 -34.68
CA HIS A 23 -9.03 -65.51 -33.30
C HIS A 23 -7.88 -64.51 -33.31
N LYS A 24 -8.19 -63.22 -33.13
CA LYS A 24 -7.24 -62.23 -32.66
C LYS A 24 -7.47 -62.11 -31.16
N VAL A 25 -6.59 -62.74 -30.38
CA VAL A 25 -6.57 -62.60 -28.93
C VAL A 25 -6.19 -61.15 -28.63
N GLU A 26 -7.20 -60.35 -28.31
CA GLU A 26 -7.02 -59.03 -27.73
C GLU A 26 -6.54 -59.26 -26.29
N GLN A 27 -5.23 -59.20 -26.10
CA GLN A 27 -4.64 -59.14 -24.76
C GLN A 27 -5.02 -57.79 -24.16
N THR A 28 -6.12 -57.77 -23.42
CA THR A 28 -6.37 -56.74 -22.42
C THR A 28 -5.28 -56.86 -21.36
N VAL A 29 -4.27 -55.99 -21.47
CA VAL A 29 -3.35 -55.73 -20.36
C VAL A 29 -4.23 -55.27 -19.20
N PRO A 30 -4.17 -55.90 -18.02
CA PRO A 30 -4.86 -55.36 -16.86
C PRO A 30 -4.23 -54.00 -16.60
N GLU A 31 -5.01 -52.93 -16.73
CA GLU A 31 -4.68 -51.64 -16.13
C GLU A 31 -4.56 -51.92 -14.63
N GLU A 32 -3.32 -52.07 -14.19
CA GLU A 32 -2.98 -52.09 -12.78
C GLU A 32 -3.44 -50.74 -12.26
N LYS A 33 -4.62 -50.71 -11.62
CA LYS A 33 -4.98 -49.62 -10.73
C LYS A 33 -3.88 -49.62 -9.67
N VAL A 34 -2.89 -48.78 -9.89
CA VAL A 34 -1.95 -48.35 -8.86
C VAL A 34 -2.82 -47.65 -7.83
N GLU A 35 -3.35 -48.44 -6.90
CA GLU A 35 -3.87 -47.95 -5.65
C GLU A 35 -2.68 -47.27 -5.00
N GLN A 36 -2.58 -45.95 -5.18
CA GLN A 36 -1.61 -45.11 -4.51
C GLN A 36 -1.86 -45.34 -3.01
N LYS A 37 -1.11 -46.26 -2.41
CA LYS A 37 -0.89 -46.30 -0.98
C LYS A 37 -0.55 -44.88 -0.61
N GLN A 38 -1.46 -44.20 0.08
CA GLN A 38 -1.27 -42.85 0.56
C GLN A 38 0.04 -42.84 1.33
N ALA A 39 1.12 -42.40 0.67
CA ALA A 39 2.41 -42.28 1.30
C ALA A 39 2.15 -41.33 2.45
N LYS A 40 2.37 -41.81 3.68
CA LYS A 40 2.26 -40.94 4.84
C LYS A 40 3.37 -39.91 4.66
N PHE A 41 3.02 -38.73 4.14
CA PHE A 41 3.94 -37.62 3.97
C PHE A 41 4.59 -37.30 5.31
N ASP A 42 5.76 -36.67 5.31
CA ASP A 42 6.53 -36.43 6.53
C ASP A 42 5.83 -35.40 7.45
N GLU A 43 4.81 -35.84 8.20
CA GLU A 43 4.01 -35.01 9.10
C GLU A 43 4.89 -34.21 10.08
N LYS A 44 6.04 -34.77 10.46
CA LYS A 44 6.99 -34.11 11.35
C LYS A 44 7.67 -32.93 10.65
N LEU A 45 8.16 -33.12 9.42
CA LEU A 45 8.73 -32.04 8.61
C LEU A 45 7.75 -30.88 8.44
N PHE A 46 6.51 -31.16 8.01
CA PHE A 46 5.50 -30.13 7.78
C PHE A 46 5.18 -29.35 9.06
N LYS A 47 5.05 -30.05 10.19
CA LYS A 47 4.82 -29.42 11.48
C LYS A 47 5.99 -28.55 11.94
N GLU A 48 7.23 -29.02 11.79
CA GLU A 48 8.43 -28.26 12.15
C GLU A 48 8.65 -27.04 11.24
N ALA A 49 8.26 -27.14 9.98
CA ALA A 49 8.29 -26.05 9.01
C ALA A 49 7.13 -25.05 9.15
N GLY A 50 6.14 -25.34 10.01
CA GLY A 50 4.98 -24.47 10.22
C GLY A 50 3.97 -24.48 9.08
N LEU A 51 3.82 -25.61 8.39
CA LEU A 51 2.97 -25.83 7.21
C LEU A 51 1.71 -26.64 7.55
N LEU A 52 0.72 -26.64 6.65
CA LEU A 52 -0.41 -27.56 6.76
C LEU A 52 0.05 -28.99 6.45
N PRO A 53 -0.48 -30.03 7.12
CA PRO A 53 -0.20 -31.41 6.74
C PRO A 53 -0.51 -31.63 5.27
N PHE A 54 0.41 -32.19 4.49
CA PHE A 54 0.15 -32.42 3.07
C PHE A 54 -0.85 -33.57 2.90
N LYS A 55 -2.01 -33.26 2.32
CA LYS A 55 -3.10 -34.23 2.08
C LYS A 55 -3.40 -34.44 0.60
N ASN A 56 -2.69 -33.75 -0.29
CA ASN A 56 -2.94 -33.77 -1.74
C ASN A 56 -4.39 -33.35 -2.09
N GLU A 57 -4.93 -32.39 -1.34
CA GLU A 57 -6.24 -31.78 -1.53
C GLU A 57 -6.19 -30.32 -1.07
N LYS A 58 -7.12 -29.48 -1.57
CA LYS A 58 -7.27 -28.10 -1.09
C LYS A 58 -7.56 -28.09 0.40
N GLN A 59 -6.81 -27.31 1.16
CA GLN A 59 -7.05 -27.05 2.58
C GLN A 59 -7.07 -25.55 2.82
N LEU A 60 -7.99 -25.08 3.67
CA LEU A 60 -8.07 -23.70 4.12
C LEU A 60 -8.41 -23.69 5.60
N GLU A 61 -7.46 -23.25 6.42
CA GLU A 61 -7.61 -23.08 7.85
C GLU A 61 -7.64 -21.59 8.20
N LEU A 62 -8.67 -21.18 8.93
CA LEU A 62 -8.85 -19.81 9.40
C LEU A 62 -8.74 -19.79 10.92
N GLY A 63 -7.85 -18.97 11.44
CA GLY A 63 -7.70 -18.78 12.87
C GLY A 63 -9.00 -18.23 13.49
N GLU A 64 -9.33 -18.70 14.70
CA GLU A 64 -10.43 -18.12 15.45
C GLU A 64 -10.17 -16.64 15.72
N LEU A 65 -11.23 -15.85 15.75
CA LEU A 65 -11.10 -14.47 16.19
C LEU A 65 -10.64 -14.45 17.65
N ASP A 66 -9.73 -13.56 17.99
CA ASP A 66 -9.26 -13.43 19.37
C ASP A 66 -10.30 -12.74 20.28
N SER A 67 -9.95 -12.53 21.55
CA SER A 67 -10.82 -11.88 22.54
C SER A 67 -11.21 -10.43 22.19
N LYS A 68 -10.56 -9.81 21.20
CA LYS A 68 -10.90 -8.48 20.67
C LYS A 68 -11.60 -8.56 19.32
N SER A 69 -12.02 -9.75 18.90
CA SER A 69 -12.62 -10.01 17.59
C SER A 69 -11.67 -9.72 16.41
N ARG A 70 -10.36 -9.81 16.62
CA ARG A 70 -9.36 -9.64 15.56
C ARG A 70 -9.12 -10.97 14.84
N ALA A 71 -8.96 -10.93 13.52
CA ALA A 71 -8.50 -12.09 12.76
C ALA A 71 -7.07 -12.45 13.19
N THR A 72 -6.77 -13.73 13.31
CA THR A 72 -5.48 -14.21 13.89
C THR A 72 -4.56 -14.85 12.85
N GLY A 73 -5.08 -15.17 11.68
CA GLY A 73 -4.31 -15.73 10.57
C GLY A 73 -5.19 -16.59 9.66
N ALA A 74 -4.72 -16.80 8.45
CA ALA A 74 -5.34 -17.69 7.49
C ALA A 74 -4.25 -18.48 6.76
N HIS A 75 -4.49 -19.76 6.50
CA HIS A 75 -3.51 -20.70 5.97
C HIS A 75 -4.18 -21.56 4.90
N ILE A 76 -3.66 -21.54 3.67
CA ILE A 76 -4.19 -22.29 2.56
C ILE A 76 -3.12 -23.22 1.99
N GLN A 77 -3.52 -24.40 1.53
CA GLN A 77 -2.72 -25.27 0.69
C GLN A 77 -3.56 -25.65 -0.52
N LEU A 78 -3.12 -25.32 -1.73
CA LEU A 78 -3.89 -25.47 -2.96
C LEU A 78 -3.00 -25.65 -4.20
N LYS A 79 -3.55 -26.21 -5.27
CA LYS A 79 -2.96 -26.17 -6.63
C LYS A 79 -3.76 -25.22 -7.54
N ASP A 80 -3.24 -24.94 -8.73
CA ASP A 80 -3.86 -24.07 -9.74
C ASP A 80 -5.34 -24.43 -10.02
N SER A 81 -5.65 -25.73 -10.15
CA SER A 81 -7.03 -26.18 -10.42
C SER A 81 -8.03 -25.95 -9.28
N ASP A 82 -7.55 -25.57 -8.09
CA ASP A 82 -8.37 -25.35 -6.89
C ASP A 82 -8.78 -23.88 -6.71
N GLU A 83 -8.27 -22.98 -7.55
CA GLU A 83 -8.65 -21.57 -7.57
C GLU A 83 -10.15 -21.40 -7.92
N PRO A 84 -10.83 -20.41 -7.32
CA PRO A 84 -12.26 -20.23 -7.53
C PRO A 84 -12.54 -19.77 -8.96
N THR A 85 -13.49 -20.44 -9.61
CA THR A 85 -13.98 -20.06 -10.95
C THR A 85 -15.13 -19.05 -10.88
N GLU A 86 -15.76 -18.92 -9.70
CA GLU A 86 -16.83 -17.96 -9.48
C GLU A 86 -16.30 -16.53 -9.46
N LYS A 87 -17.07 -15.62 -10.05
CA LYS A 87 -16.73 -14.19 -10.03
C LYS A 87 -16.86 -13.66 -8.60
N ARG A 88 -15.78 -13.01 -8.13
CA ARG A 88 -15.77 -12.29 -6.85
C ARG A 88 -16.95 -11.35 -6.73
N GLU A 89 -17.55 -11.29 -5.54
CA GLU A 89 -18.58 -10.29 -5.26
C GLU A 89 -18.00 -8.88 -5.42
N PRO A 90 -18.77 -7.95 -6.02
CA PRO A 90 -18.26 -6.61 -6.30
C PRO A 90 -18.02 -5.79 -5.03
N LYS A 91 -18.55 -6.22 -3.87
CA LYS A 91 -18.47 -5.49 -2.62
C LYS A 91 -18.41 -6.43 -1.42
N ILE A 92 -17.39 -6.23 -0.58
CA ILE A 92 -17.33 -6.78 0.78
C ILE A 92 -18.22 -5.92 1.68
N SER A 93 -19.10 -6.51 2.47
CA SER A 93 -20.01 -5.83 3.40
C SER A 93 -19.53 -5.85 4.85
N TYR A 94 -18.75 -6.85 5.26
CA TYR A 94 -18.27 -7.03 6.62
C TYR A 94 -17.21 -5.98 6.98
N ASN A 95 -17.38 -5.33 8.12
CA ASN A 95 -16.38 -4.42 8.68
C ASN A 95 -15.61 -5.15 9.79
N PRO A 96 -14.31 -5.44 9.60
CA PRO A 96 -13.50 -6.00 10.67
C PRO A 96 -13.33 -5.00 11.82
N VAL A 97 -12.89 -5.49 12.96
CA VAL A 97 -12.67 -4.64 14.14
C VAL A 97 -11.70 -3.50 13.83
N GLY A 98 -11.95 -2.31 14.39
CA GLY A 98 -11.17 -1.10 14.12
C GLY A 98 -11.48 -0.43 12.77
N TRP A 99 -12.42 -0.95 11.98
CA TRP A 99 -12.73 -0.37 10.66
C TRP A 99 -13.20 1.09 10.72
N HIS A 100 -12.35 1.97 10.21
CA HIS A 100 -12.67 3.34 9.80
C HIS A 100 -12.08 3.56 8.41
N ASN A 101 -12.75 4.34 7.56
CA ASN A 101 -12.21 4.67 6.26
C ASN A 101 -12.41 6.15 5.94
N TYR A 102 -11.36 6.76 5.41
CA TYR A 102 -11.29 8.19 5.15
C TYR A 102 -10.85 8.42 3.71
N ASN A 103 -11.43 9.42 3.07
CA ASN A 103 -11.05 9.83 1.73
C ASN A 103 -10.04 10.99 1.83
N PHE A 104 -8.76 10.65 1.73
CA PHE A 104 -7.62 11.51 2.05
C PHE A 104 -6.91 12.00 0.80
N TYR A 105 -6.42 13.23 0.88
CA TYR A 105 -5.49 13.77 -0.10
C TYR A 105 -4.20 12.95 -0.13
N TYR A 106 -3.58 12.86 -1.31
CA TYR A 106 -2.28 12.23 -1.51
C TYR A 106 -1.48 13.00 -2.58
N GLY A 107 -0.19 12.68 -2.72
CA GLY A 107 0.69 13.35 -3.67
C GLY A 107 0.87 14.83 -3.33
N ASP A 108 0.55 15.71 -4.28
CA ASP A 108 0.62 17.17 -4.15
C ASP A 108 -0.62 17.81 -3.47
N GLY A 109 -1.64 17.01 -3.14
CA GLY A 109 -2.89 17.51 -2.58
C GLY A 109 -3.99 17.79 -3.60
N SER A 110 -3.76 17.49 -4.89
CA SER A 110 -4.76 17.68 -5.97
C SER A 110 -5.80 16.56 -6.05
N LYS A 111 -5.50 15.37 -5.49
CA LYS A 111 -6.33 14.17 -5.59
C LYS A 111 -6.60 13.55 -4.23
N LYS A 112 -7.70 12.80 -4.14
CA LYS A 112 -8.03 12.00 -2.96
C LYS A 112 -8.22 10.52 -3.28
N ALA A 113 -7.98 9.68 -2.28
CA ALA A 113 -8.29 8.26 -2.32
C ALA A 113 -8.73 7.77 -0.94
N TRP A 114 -9.51 6.70 -0.92
CA TRP A 114 -9.84 5.99 0.32
C TRP A 114 -8.57 5.39 0.94
N LEU A 115 -8.38 5.57 2.24
CA LEU A 115 -7.17 5.10 2.93
C LEU A 115 -7.15 3.58 3.07
N MET A 116 -8.27 3.00 3.48
CA MET A 116 -8.36 1.60 3.92
C MET A 116 -9.15 0.74 2.94
N ASN A 117 -8.75 -0.52 2.83
CA ASN A 117 -9.49 -1.65 2.27
C ASN A 117 -9.84 -2.64 3.37
N ARG A 118 -10.97 -3.34 3.20
CA ARG A 118 -11.26 -4.58 3.92
C ARG A 118 -10.36 -5.64 3.29
N GLY A 119 -9.10 -5.68 3.73
CA GLY A 119 -8.04 -6.46 3.12
C GLY A 119 -8.17 -7.92 3.48
N HIS A 120 -8.09 -8.77 2.47
CA HIS A 120 -8.03 -10.22 2.63
C HIS A 120 -6.69 -10.64 3.26
N LEU A 121 -6.70 -11.62 4.17
CA LEU A 121 -5.45 -12.29 4.57
C LEU A 121 -5.02 -13.24 3.43
N ILE A 122 -5.87 -14.18 3.04
CA ILE A 122 -5.69 -14.96 1.80
C ILE A 122 -6.55 -14.35 0.71
N GLY A 123 -5.92 -13.82 -0.35
CA GLY A 123 -6.57 -13.23 -1.51
C GLY A 123 -7.70 -14.09 -2.09
N TYR A 124 -8.71 -13.43 -2.66
CA TYR A 124 -9.88 -14.12 -3.23
C TYR A 124 -9.48 -15.16 -4.28
N GLN A 125 -8.48 -14.87 -5.12
CA GLN A 125 -8.01 -15.78 -6.18
C GLN A 125 -7.52 -17.13 -5.63
N PHE A 126 -7.16 -17.23 -4.35
CA PHE A 126 -6.81 -18.51 -3.73
C PHE A 126 -7.98 -19.06 -2.90
N SER A 127 -8.58 -18.21 -2.05
CA SER A 127 -9.54 -18.65 -1.04
C SER A 127 -10.98 -18.79 -1.55
N GLY A 128 -11.40 -17.95 -2.49
CA GLY A 128 -12.81 -17.79 -2.89
C GLY A 128 -13.69 -17.10 -1.84
N LEU A 129 -13.11 -16.57 -0.76
CA LEU A 129 -13.87 -15.98 0.34
C LEU A 129 -14.21 -14.51 0.07
N ASN A 130 -15.46 -14.09 0.32
CA ASN A 130 -15.88 -12.68 0.21
C ASN A 130 -15.93 -11.99 1.58
N ASP A 131 -16.98 -12.26 2.38
CA ASP A 131 -17.29 -11.59 3.65
C ASP A 131 -16.89 -12.40 4.90
N GLU A 132 -15.85 -13.23 4.79
CA GLU A 132 -15.38 -14.06 5.90
C GLU A 132 -14.56 -13.24 6.91
N LYS A 133 -15.15 -13.01 8.08
CA LYS A 133 -14.58 -12.19 9.16
C LYS A 133 -13.19 -12.64 9.63
N LYS A 134 -12.88 -13.94 9.59
CA LYS A 134 -11.57 -14.48 9.98
C LYS A 134 -10.50 -14.26 8.91
N ASN A 135 -10.88 -13.84 7.71
CA ASN A 135 -9.99 -13.58 6.58
C ASN A 135 -9.91 -12.09 6.22
N LEU A 136 -10.42 -11.18 7.07
CA LEU A 136 -10.48 -9.74 6.80
C LEU A 136 -9.87 -8.92 7.92
N VAL A 137 -9.00 -7.97 7.56
CA VAL A 137 -8.46 -6.95 8.47
C VAL A 137 -8.46 -5.57 7.78
N PRO A 138 -8.49 -4.46 8.53
CA PRO A 138 -8.25 -3.15 7.92
C PRO A 138 -6.80 -3.06 7.42
N MET A 139 -6.62 -2.88 6.12
CA MET A 139 -5.33 -2.66 5.47
C MET A 139 -5.35 -1.35 4.72
N THR A 140 -4.24 -0.61 4.71
CA THR A 140 -4.13 0.54 3.81
C THR A 140 -4.21 0.10 2.35
N ASN A 141 -4.66 0.97 1.45
CA ASN A 141 -4.59 0.69 0.01
C ASN A 141 -3.15 0.46 -0.45
N TRP A 142 -2.18 1.12 0.20
CA TRP A 142 -0.76 0.93 -0.06
C TRP A 142 -0.31 -0.51 0.22
N LEU A 143 -0.62 -1.04 1.40
CA LEU A 143 -0.35 -2.43 1.75
C LEU A 143 -1.15 -3.41 0.88
N ASN A 144 -2.44 -3.16 0.65
CA ASN A 144 -3.30 -4.11 -0.04
C ASN A 144 -3.00 -4.19 -1.55
N ALA A 145 -2.83 -3.04 -2.21
CA ALA A 145 -2.83 -2.91 -3.67
C ALA A 145 -1.61 -2.17 -4.24
N GLY A 146 -0.66 -1.73 -3.41
CA GLY A 146 0.59 -1.10 -3.84
C GLY A 146 0.47 0.37 -4.23
N THR A 147 -0.69 0.98 -4.09
CA THR A 147 -0.94 2.36 -4.51
C THR A 147 -2.07 3.00 -3.71
N TYR A 148 -2.22 4.32 -3.78
CA TYR A 148 -3.35 5.03 -3.18
C TYR A 148 -4.67 4.70 -3.90
N TYR A 149 -4.65 4.56 -5.23
CA TYR A 149 -5.81 4.32 -6.08
C TYR A 149 -5.50 3.36 -7.22
N GLY A 150 -6.41 2.42 -7.47
CA GLY A 150 -6.20 1.35 -8.45
C GLY A 150 -5.32 0.24 -7.87
N THR A 151 -4.45 -0.32 -8.71
CA THR A 151 -3.53 -1.40 -8.36
C THR A 151 -2.14 -1.14 -8.93
N ASP A 152 -1.12 -1.54 -8.19
CA ASP A 152 0.27 -1.58 -8.62
C ASP A 152 0.90 -2.91 -8.15
N ASN A 153 1.06 -3.84 -9.08
CA ASN A 153 1.64 -5.16 -8.82
C ASN A 153 3.18 -5.17 -8.86
N THR A 154 3.82 -4.00 -8.98
CA THR A 154 5.28 -3.86 -8.95
C THR A 154 5.81 -3.41 -7.58
N ASN A 155 4.92 -2.88 -6.72
CA ASN A 155 5.27 -2.41 -5.39
C ASN A 155 5.47 -3.56 -4.39
N GLN A 156 6.73 -3.83 -4.02
CA GLN A 156 7.13 -4.88 -3.08
C GLN A 156 6.69 -4.64 -1.62
N GLU A 157 6.14 -3.46 -1.31
CA GLU A 157 5.51 -3.14 -0.03
C GLU A 157 4.06 -3.65 0.06
N SER A 158 3.53 -4.28 -1.00
CA SER A 158 2.12 -4.67 -1.09
C SER A 158 1.90 -6.18 -1.18
N MET A 159 0.78 -6.64 -0.62
CA MET A 159 0.28 -8.01 -0.75
C MET A 159 0.15 -8.42 -2.21
N LEU A 160 -0.43 -7.53 -3.04
CA LEU A 160 -0.71 -7.77 -4.46
C LEU A 160 0.54 -8.15 -5.27
N TYR A 161 1.72 -7.60 -4.92
CA TYR A 161 2.97 -7.97 -5.58
C TYR A 161 3.29 -9.45 -5.42
N TYR A 162 3.13 -10.01 -4.22
CA TYR A 162 3.46 -11.40 -3.90
C TYR A 162 2.35 -12.32 -4.39
N GLU A 163 1.09 -12.01 -4.12
CA GLU A 163 -0.04 -12.85 -4.48
C GLU A 163 -0.14 -13.08 -6.00
N ASN A 164 0.03 -12.05 -6.83
CA ASN A 164 0.03 -12.23 -8.29
C ASN A 164 1.18 -13.10 -8.80
N ARG A 165 2.32 -13.11 -8.10
CA ARG A 165 3.48 -13.92 -8.50
C ARG A 165 3.36 -15.35 -8.00
N LEU A 166 2.73 -15.56 -6.85
CA LEU A 166 2.36 -16.90 -6.37
C LEU A 166 1.31 -17.56 -7.27
N ASP A 167 0.30 -16.80 -7.70
CA ASP A 167 -0.68 -17.20 -8.72
C ASP A 167 0.00 -17.59 -10.04
N SER A 168 0.89 -16.72 -10.54
CA SER A 168 1.68 -17.05 -11.74
C SER A 168 2.58 -18.28 -11.53
N TRP A 169 3.10 -18.50 -10.32
CA TRP A 169 3.88 -19.70 -10.02
C TRP A 169 3.00 -20.96 -10.05
N LEU A 170 1.79 -20.93 -9.49
CA LEU A 170 0.82 -22.04 -9.57
C LEU A 170 0.46 -22.36 -11.02
N ALA A 171 0.13 -21.35 -11.83
CA ALA A 171 -0.20 -21.52 -13.24
C ALA A 171 0.93 -22.16 -14.06
N ASN A 172 2.18 -21.90 -13.71
CA ASN A 172 3.35 -22.50 -14.37
C ASN A 172 3.70 -23.90 -13.81
N HIS A 173 3.11 -24.30 -12.70
CA HIS A 173 3.34 -25.59 -12.04
C HIS A 173 2.01 -26.24 -11.62
N PRO A 174 1.14 -26.61 -12.56
CA PRO A 174 -0.26 -26.96 -12.28
C PRO A 174 -0.45 -28.21 -11.41
N ASN A 175 0.58 -29.06 -11.30
CA ASN A 175 0.57 -30.26 -10.45
C ASN A 175 1.20 -30.03 -9.06
N TYR A 176 1.78 -28.85 -8.82
CA TYR A 176 2.37 -28.51 -7.53
C TYR A 176 1.36 -27.78 -6.66
N TYR A 177 1.58 -27.86 -5.36
CA TYR A 177 0.81 -27.12 -4.38
C TYR A 177 1.60 -25.92 -3.89
N LEU A 178 0.88 -24.84 -3.64
CA LEU A 178 1.31 -23.72 -2.82
C LEU A 178 0.78 -23.94 -1.40
N ASP A 179 1.66 -23.92 -0.40
CA ASP A 179 1.28 -23.72 0.99
C ASP A 179 1.57 -22.26 1.34
N TYR A 180 0.51 -21.50 1.64
CA TYR A 180 0.55 -20.05 1.84
C TYR A 180 -0.20 -19.67 3.11
N LYS A 181 0.48 -18.98 4.01
CA LYS A 181 -0.06 -18.52 5.29
C LYS A 181 0.13 -17.02 5.43
N VAL A 182 -0.91 -16.34 5.91
CA VAL A 182 -0.89 -14.91 6.17
C VAL A 182 -1.28 -14.66 7.62
N THR A 183 -0.41 -13.94 8.33
CA THR A 183 -0.55 -13.69 9.77
C THR A 183 -0.53 -12.19 10.04
N PRO A 184 -1.63 -11.60 10.54
CA PRO A 184 -1.63 -10.21 10.99
C PRO A 184 -0.88 -10.04 12.31
N ILE A 185 0.03 -9.07 12.37
CA ILE A 185 0.86 -8.78 13.56
C ILE A 185 0.33 -7.52 14.23
N TYR A 186 -0.28 -7.70 15.40
CA TYR A 186 -0.78 -6.62 16.27
C TYR A 186 0.22 -6.28 17.39
N GLN A 187 0.20 -5.03 17.86
CA GLN A 187 0.87 -4.69 19.12
C GLN A 187 -0.15 -4.57 20.24
N LYS A 188 -0.04 -5.43 21.26
CA LYS A 188 -0.88 -5.41 22.46
C LYS A 188 -2.37 -5.34 22.10
N ASP A 189 -3.03 -4.25 22.50
CA ASP A 189 -4.46 -4.05 22.36
C ASP A 189 -4.89 -3.38 21.05
N GLU A 190 -3.96 -3.12 20.14
CA GLU A 190 -4.25 -2.50 18.85
C GLU A 190 -5.24 -3.32 18.03
N LEU A 191 -6.23 -2.64 17.45
CA LEU A 191 -7.27 -3.25 16.62
C LEU A 191 -6.84 -3.37 15.15
N ILE A 192 -5.87 -2.58 14.73
CA ILE A 192 -5.28 -2.61 13.39
C ILE A 192 -3.93 -3.32 13.45
N PRO A 193 -3.65 -4.30 12.57
CA PRO A 193 -2.33 -4.91 12.55
C PRO A 193 -1.30 -3.89 12.06
N ARG A 194 -0.14 -3.85 12.71
CA ARG A 194 1.00 -3.02 12.30
C ARG A 194 1.66 -3.57 11.04
N GLN A 195 1.68 -4.89 10.94
CA GLN A 195 2.34 -5.61 9.87
C GLN A 195 1.53 -6.83 9.47
N ILE A 196 1.77 -7.31 8.26
CA ILE A 196 1.30 -8.60 7.77
C ILE A 196 2.52 -9.45 7.46
N GLU A 197 2.56 -10.67 7.98
CA GLU A 197 3.53 -11.68 7.58
C GLU A 197 2.91 -12.61 6.54
N LEU A 198 3.62 -12.78 5.43
CA LEU A 198 3.34 -13.76 4.40
C LEU A 198 4.37 -14.86 4.52
N GLN A 199 3.92 -16.11 4.55
CA GLN A 199 4.75 -17.30 4.57
C GLN A 199 4.34 -18.19 3.40
N TYR A 200 5.27 -18.59 2.53
CA TYR A 200 4.95 -19.46 1.40
C TYR A 200 6.05 -20.45 1.04
N VAL A 201 5.63 -21.61 0.52
CA VAL A 201 6.51 -22.65 -0.02
C VAL A 201 5.76 -23.47 -1.07
N GLY A 202 6.49 -24.00 -2.06
CA GLY A 202 5.94 -24.95 -3.02
C GLY A 202 6.04 -26.38 -2.50
N ILE A 203 5.15 -27.26 -2.92
CA ILE A 203 5.17 -28.68 -2.57
C ILE A 203 4.94 -29.48 -3.86
N ASP A 204 5.84 -30.41 -4.18
CA ASP A 204 5.62 -31.31 -5.32
C ASP A 204 4.64 -32.44 -4.97
N GLU A 205 4.27 -33.24 -5.97
CA GLU A 205 3.31 -34.35 -5.84
C GLU A 205 3.73 -35.43 -4.82
N ASN A 206 5.02 -35.46 -4.44
CA ASN A 206 5.58 -36.39 -3.48
C ASN A 206 5.74 -35.79 -2.07
N GLY A 207 5.28 -34.54 -1.87
CA GLY A 207 5.39 -33.84 -0.58
C GLY A 207 6.76 -33.21 -0.34
N LYS A 208 7.62 -33.08 -1.36
CA LYS A 208 8.91 -32.40 -1.22
C LYS A 208 8.71 -30.88 -1.25
N LEU A 209 9.32 -30.18 -0.29
CA LEU A 209 9.30 -28.73 -0.21
C LEU A 209 10.20 -28.09 -1.29
N LEU A 210 9.68 -27.07 -1.95
CA LEU A 210 10.30 -26.33 -3.04
C LEU A 210 10.40 -24.85 -2.66
N GLU A 211 11.60 -24.28 -2.69
CA GLU A 211 11.78 -22.84 -2.53
C GLU A 211 11.11 -22.09 -3.70
N ILE A 212 10.28 -21.09 -3.37
CA ILE A 212 9.70 -20.17 -4.36
C ILE A 212 10.45 -18.84 -4.26
N LYS A 213 10.96 -18.35 -5.40
CA LYS A 213 11.66 -17.06 -5.51
C LYS A 213 10.85 -16.08 -6.34
N LEU A 214 10.35 -15.02 -5.73
CA LEU A 214 9.49 -14.02 -6.40
C LEU A 214 10.26 -12.77 -6.83
N GLY A 215 11.48 -12.57 -6.31
CA GLY A 215 12.35 -11.43 -6.62
C GLY A 215 12.09 -10.20 -5.74
N GLY A 216 11.40 -10.39 -4.61
CA GLY A 216 11.13 -9.35 -3.63
C GLY A 216 12.33 -9.15 -2.70
N SER A 217 12.70 -7.89 -2.45
CA SER A 217 13.80 -7.52 -1.55
C SER A 217 13.54 -7.88 -0.07
N LYS A 218 12.29 -8.23 0.28
CA LYS A 218 11.88 -8.60 1.63
C LYS A 218 11.83 -10.11 1.88
N GLU A 219 12.09 -10.93 0.87
CA GLU A 219 12.06 -12.39 0.99
C GLU A 219 13.17 -12.88 1.92
N LYS A 220 12.78 -13.66 2.95
CA LYS A 220 13.71 -14.35 3.85
C LYS A 220 13.39 -15.83 3.89
N VAL A 221 14.32 -16.66 3.45
CA VAL A 221 14.14 -18.11 3.39
C VAL A 221 14.69 -18.75 4.65
N ASN A 222 13.94 -19.66 5.26
CA ASN A 222 14.37 -20.43 6.42
C ASN A 222 15.02 -21.78 6.02
N GLN A 223 15.44 -22.58 6.99
CA GLN A 223 16.12 -23.87 6.75
C GLN A 223 15.26 -24.94 6.03
N TYR A 224 13.95 -24.75 5.96
CA TYR A 224 12.99 -25.65 5.31
C TYR A 224 12.56 -25.17 3.92
N SER A 225 13.27 -24.17 3.36
CA SER A 225 12.90 -23.51 2.09
C SER A 225 11.60 -22.70 2.14
N VAL A 226 11.08 -22.44 3.32
CA VAL A 226 9.89 -21.60 3.49
C VAL A 226 10.30 -20.14 3.47
N THR A 227 9.68 -19.36 2.59
CA THR A 227 9.93 -17.92 2.45
C THR A 227 8.98 -17.14 3.35
N HIS A 228 9.53 -16.17 4.08
CA HIS A 228 8.80 -15.22 4.90
C HIS A 228 8.99 -13.80 4.36
N VAL A 229 7.92 -13.02 4.36
CA VAL A 229 7.89 -11.60 3.99
C VAL A 229 7.09 -10.84 5.04
N ILE A 230 7.63 -9.73 5.54
CA ILE A 230 6.92 -8.85 6.48
C ILE A 230 6.62 -7.53 5.78
N LEU A 231 5.35 -7.16 5.71
CA LEU A 231 4.87 -5.93 5.09
C LEU A 231 4.29 -4.99 6.15
N ASP A 232 4.59 -3.70 6.05
CA ASP A 232 4.09 -2.69 6.98
C ASP A 232 2.71 -2.18 6.55
N ASN A 233 1.76 -2.14 7.48
CA ASN A 233 0.42 -1.60 7.25
C ASN A 233 0.38 -0.09 7.41
N VAL A 234 1.12 0.61 6.55
CA VAL A 234 1.33 2.06 6.60
C VAL A 234 0.80 2.73 5.33
N SER A 235 0.66 4.06 5.38
CA SER A 235 0.43 4.89 4.19
C SER A 235 1.06 6.25 4.42
N ALA A 236 1.87 6.74 3.47
CA ALA A 236 2.61 8.00 3.66
C ALA A 236 1.70 9.23 3.82
N ASN A 237 0.46 9.16 3.30
CA ASN A 237 -0.53 10.24 3.40
C ASN A 237 -1.40 10.18 4.67
N ALA A 238 -1.07 9.33 5.64
CA ALA A 238 -1.88 9.15 6.84
C ALA A 238 -1.04 8.91 8.12
N GLU A 239 -1.48 9.52 9.21
CA GLU A 239 -1.13 9.12 10.56
C GLU A 239 -2.26 8.22 11.10
N ILE A 240 -1.98 6.93 11.27
CA ILE A 240 -2.96 5.91 11.68
C ILE A 240 -2.87 5.69 13.19
N ASN A 241 -4.00 5.79 13.88
CA ASN A 241 -4.15 5.32 15.25
C ASN A 241 -4.49 3.83 15.24
N TYR A 242 -3.50 2.97 15.43
CA TYR A 242 -3.67 1.51 15.38
C TYR A 242 -4.49 0.97 16.55
N LEU A 243 -4.64 1.75 17.63
CA LEU A 243 -5.43 1.33 18.79
C LEU A 243 -6.91 1.22 18.47
N ASP A 244 -7.47 2.17 17.71
CA ASP A 244 -8.90 2.23 17.41
C ASP A 244 -9.24 2.26 15.91
N GLY A 245 -8.24 2.46 15.05
CA GLY A 245 -8.36 2.54 13.60
C GLY A 245 -8.70 3.89 13.02
N THR A 246 -8.81 4.94 13.85
CA THR A 246 -8.95 6.32 13.35
C THR A 246 -7.66 6.78 12.66
N ALA A 247 -7.76 7.79 11.79
CA ALA A 247 -6.59 8.33 11.10
C ALA A 247 -6.72 9.83 10.82
N LYS A 248 -5.58 10.49 10.61
CA LYS A 248 -5.47 11.88 10.15
C LYS A 248 -4.71 11.94 8.83
N ASN A 249 -5.18 12.78 7.92
CA ASN A 249 -4.49 13.02 6.66
C ASN A 249 -3.24 13.88 6.92
N THR A 250 -2.09 13.48 6.39
CA THR A 250 -0.84 14.24 6.48
C THR A 250 -0.60 15.15 5.26
N VAL A 251 -1.47 15.07 4.25
CA VAL A 251 -1.39 15.86 3.02
C VAL A 251 -2.48 16.92 3.06
N GLU A 252 -2.09 18.19 2.95
CA GLU A 252 -3.03 19.30 2.85
C GLU A 252 -3.64 19.39 1.44
N ASN A 253 -4.82 20.01 1.35
CA ASN A 253 -5.39 20.39 0.06
C ASN A 253 -4.49 21.42 -0.64
N GLU A 254 -4.17 21.20 -1.91
CA GLU A 254 -3.37 22.11 -2.73
C GLU A 254 -3.90 23.56 -2.71
N GLU A 255 -5.23 23.75 -2.83
CA GLU A 255 -5.82 25.09 -2.84
C GLU A 255 -5.69 25.81 -1.49
N GLU A 256 -5.86 25.08 -0.38
CA GLU A 256 -5.70 25.65 0.96
C GLU A 256 -4.24 25.97 1.25
N LYS A 257 -3.33 25.09 0.81
CA LYS A 257 -1.89 25.33 0.88
C LYS A 257 -1.49 26.57 0.10
N ALA A 258 -1.96 26.71 -1.15
CA ALA A 258 -1.69 27.88 -1.98
C ALA A 258 -2.24 29.18 -1.37
N LYS A 259 -3.42 29.14 -0.74
CA LYS A 259 -3.99 30.29 -0.02
C LYS A 259 -3.14 30.68 1.19
N LYS A 260 -2.75 29.72 2.03
CA LYS A 260 -1.87 29.98 3.19
C LYS A 260 -0.52 30.56 2.76
N GLU A 261 0.09 30.01 1.71
CA GLU A 261 1.36 30.50 1.18
C GLU A 261 1.23 31.92 0.61
N ALA A 262 0.14 32.23 -0.10
CA ALA A 262 -0.13 33.57 -0.60
C ALA A 262 -0.37 34.58 0.54
N GLU A 263 -1.13 34.20 1.57
CA GLU A 263 -1.35 35.02 2.76
C GLU A 263 -0.06 35.28 3.55
N GLU A 264 0.79 34.25 3.70
CA GLU A 264 2.09 34.40 4.38
C GLU A 264 3.03 35.30 3.58
N LYS A 265 3.05 35.17 2.25
CA LYS A 265 3.83 36.04 1.37
C LYS A 265 3.35 37.49 1.46
N ALA A 266 2.04 37.73 1.45
CA ALA A 266 1.47 39.06 1.59
C ALA A 266 1.84 39.70 2.95
N LYS A 267 1.79 38.92 4.04
CA LYS A 267 2.22 39.40 5.37
C LYS A 267 3.70 39.77 5.42
N LYS A 268 4.58 38.95 4.80
CA LYS A 268 6.02 39.25 4.72
C LYS A 268 6.31 40.50 3.89
N GLU A 269 5.63 40.67 2.77
CA GLU A 269 5.77 41.88 1.92
C GLU A 269 5.27 43.15 2.65
N GLU A 270 4.19 43.05 3.43
CA GLU A 270 3.69 44.17 4.24
C GLU A 270 4.66 44.52 5.37
N GLU A 271 5.20 43.53 6.07
CA GLU A 271 6.21 43.74 7.12
C GLU A 271 7.50 44.36 6.56
N GLU A 272 7.96 43.93 5.39
CA GLU A 272 9.14 44.50 4.74
C GLU A 272 8.90 45.96 4.30
N LYS A 273 7.74 46.27 3.72
CA LYS A 273 7.36 47.66 3.40
C LYS A 273 7.29 48.54 4.65
N ALA A 274 6.75 48.02 5.75
CA ALA A 274 6.70 48.75 7.02
C ALA A 274 8.11 49.03 7.57
N ARG A 275 9.03 48.07 7.49
CA ARG A 275 10.43 48.24 7.89
C ARG A 275 11.15 49.28 7.03
N GLN A 276 10.98 49.22 5.71
CA GLN A 276 11.56 50.22 4.78
C GLN A 276 11.03 51.62 5.07
N ALA A 277 9.71 51.77 5.27
CA ALA A 277 9.11 53.06 5.60
C ALA A 277 9.57 53.63 6.95
N THR A 278 9.83 52.78 7.96
CA THR A 278 10.42 53.22 9.23
C THR A 278 11.87 53.66 9.04
N GLN A 279 12.67 52.91 8.26
CA GLN A 279 14.06 53.27 7.97
C GLN A 279 14.18 54.60 7.20
N GLU A 280 13.33 54.82 6.20
CA GLU A 280 13.27 56.10 5.46
C GLU A 280 12.88 57.28 6.37
N LYS A 281 11.99 57.05 7.36
CA LYS A 281 11.65 58.07 8.37
C LYS A 281 12.83 58.39 9.30
N GLU A 282 13.60 57.39 9.69
CA GLU A 282 14.81 57.58 10.50
C GLU A 282 15.90 58.35 9.72
N GLU A 283 16.17 57.97 8.47
CA GLU A 283 17.15 58.67 7.60
C GLU A 283 16.73 60.10 7.27
N SER A 284 15.42 60.35 7.06
CA SER A 284 14.90 61.71 6.83
C SER A 284 14.91 62.58 8.09
N GLN A 285 14.72 62.00 9.29
CA GLN A 285 14.90 62.72 10.55
C GLN A 285 16.38 63.05 10.82
N GLU A 286 17.29 62.14 10.50
CA GLU A 286 18.74 62.36 10.65
C GLU A 286 19.24 63.45 9.69
N SER A 287 18.79 63.45 8.43
CA SER A 287 19.14 64.49 7.44
C SER A 287 18.50 65.87 7.72
N ASN A 288 17.28 65.91 8.28
CA ASN A 288 16.63 67.19 8.64
C ASN A 288 17.24 67.83 9.91
N SER A 289 17.88 67.03 10.77
CA SER A 289 18.70 67.54 11.88
C SER A 289 20.00 68.22 11.42
N GLN A 290 20.45 67.95 10.18
CA GLN A 290 21.63 68.60 9.58
C GLN A 290 21.31 69.89 8.79
N SER A 291 20.04 70.19 8.50
CA SER A 291 19.64 71.27 7.58
C SER A 291 19.08 72.55 8.24
N THR A 292 18.67 72.53 9.50
CA THR A 292 18.12 73.72 10.17
C THR A 292 19.21 74.59 10.81
N ASN A 293 20.13 75.06 9.98
CA ASN A 293 21.20 75.94 10.43
C ASN A 293 20.83 77.41 10.23
N SER A 294 20.09 77.98 11.20
CA SER A 294 19.56 79.35 11.16
C SER A 294 20.61 80.48 11.11
N GLY A 295 21.91 80.16 11.05
CA GLY A 295 23.01 81.13 11.03
C GLY A 295 23.80 81.23 9.72
N GLY A 296 23.45 80.49 8.67
CA GLY A 296 24.17 80.49 7.38
C GLY A 296 25.58 79.87 7.42
N TYR A 297 25.87 79.10 8.46
CA TYR A 297 27.09 78.31 8.56
C TYR A 297 26.99 77.05 7.69
N PHE A 298 28.07 76.66 7.03
CA PHE A 298 28.12 75.44 6.21
C PHE A 298 29.37 74.61 6.55
N ARG A 299 29.30 73.30 6.34
CA ARG A 299 30.41 72.37 6.61
C ARG A 299 31.04 71.94 5.29
N ASP A 300 32.37 72.04 5.16
CA ASP A 300 33.07 71.58 3.95
C ASP A 300 33.16 70.05 3.90
N LYS A 301 33.56 69.52 2.72
CA LYS A 301 33.76 68.08 2.51
C LYS A 301 34.81 67.44 3.44
N ASN A 302 35.63 68.25 4.11
CA ASN A 302 36.64 67.81 5.08
C ASN A 302 36.11 67.93 6.53
N GLY A 303 34.82 68.21 6.72
CA GLY A 303 34.18 68.31 8.03
C GLY A 303 34.42 69.62 8.77
N ARG A 304 35.02 70.64 8.15
CA ARG A 304 35.30 71.94 8.80
C ARG A 304 34.14 72.89 8.62
N TRP A 305 33.80 73.62 9.67
CA TRP A 305 32.73 74.61 9.62
C TRP A 305 33.20 75.97 9.11
N HIS A 306 32.37 76.61 8.29
CA HIS A 306 32.58 77.93 7.71
C HIS A 306 31.43 78.87 8.09
N ARG A 307 31.78 80.14 8.33
CA ARG A 307 30.85 81.27 8.48
C ARG A 307 30.22 81.62 7.13
N PRO A 308 29.11 82.40 7.10
CA PRO A 308 28.52 82.89 5.86
C PRO A 308 29.49 83.64 4.93
N ASN A 309 30.52 84.29 5.49
CA ASN A 309 31.55 85.00 4.75
C ASN A 309 32.72 84.11 4.26
N GLY A 310 32.60 82.79 4.38
CA GLY A 310 33.56 81.80 3.88
C GLY A 310 34.76 81.50 4.81
N LYS A 311 34.99 82.28 5.88
CA LYS A 311 36.06 82.00 6.84
C LYS A 311 35.71 80.84 7.77
N PHE A 312 36.72 80.17 8.34
CA PHE A 312 36.51 79.11 9.33
C PHE A 312 35.75 79.62 10.55
N ALA A 313 34.78 78.82 11.00
CA ALA A 313 34.06 79.03 12.24
C ALA A 313 34.77 78.32 13.41
N SER A 314 34.84 78.99 14.55
CA SER A 314 35.43 78.43 15.76
C SER A 314 34.47 77.48 16.47
N LYS A 315 35.01 76.60 17.31
CA LYS A 315 34.22 75.65 18.12
C LYS A 315 33.20 76.33 19.04
N LYS A 316 33.51 77.56 19.49
CA LYS A 316 32.58 78.38 20.28
C LYS A 316 31.40 78.84 19.43
N GLU A 317 31.66 79.37 18.23
CA GLU A 317 30.63 79.85 17.31
C GLU A 317 29.69 78.72 16.85
N ILE A 318 30.21 77.52 16.61
CA ILE A 318 29.41 76.35 16.22
C ILE A 318 28.51 75.88 17.36
N ARG A 319 29.02 75.85 18.60
CA ARG A 319 28.20 75.53 19.77
C ARG A 319 27.11 76.57 20.01
N GLU A 320 27.43 77.85 19.89
CA GLU A 320 26.48 78.96 20.06
C GLU A 320 25.39 78.96 18.97
N ALA A 321 25.70 78.48 17.76
CA ALA A 321 24.73 78.30 16.68
C ALA A 321 23.85 77.03 16.81
N GLY A 322 24.01 76.24 17.89
CA GLY A 322 23.27 74.99 18.08
C GLY A 322 23.72 73.85 17.18
N LEU A 323 24.91 73.97 16.57
CA LEU A 323 25.44 72.98 15.64
C LEU A 323 26.36 71.97 16.31
N GLN A 324 26.35 70.76 15.78
CA GLN A 324 27.31 69.74 16.17
C GLN A 324 28.68 70.00 15.53
N TRP A 325 29.74 69.98 16.36
CA TRP A 325 31.13 70.18 15.93
C TRP A 325 31.62 69.04 15.04
#